data_AF-A0A7S3AP05-F1
#
_entry.id   AF-A0A7S3AP05-F1
#
_cell.length_a   1.000
_cell.length_b   1.000
_cell.length_c   1.000
_cell.angle_alpha   90.00
_cell.angle_beta   90.00
_cell.angle_gamma   90.00
#
_symmetry.space_group_name_H-M   'P 1'
#
loop_
_entity.id
_entity.type
_entity.pdbx_description
1 polymer ?
#
loop_
_entity_poly.entity_id
_entity_poly.type
_entity_poly.pdbx_seq_one_letter_code
_entity_poly.pdbx_strand_id
1 'polypeptide(L)'
;TFPKRTGCPMVLALNKTRTKLFTTAGVNGIAVFEVRQDDQGKVVAGTEPVCSPVNVETMQTPLGDFPAWVTIDNAEEHVYTANFFTQTMSCLRFDPLTNK
;
A
#
# COMPACT_ATOMS: atom_id res chain seq x y z
N THR A 1 14.62 -2.50 6.94
CA THR A 1 13.90 -3.66 7.52
C THR A 1 12.44 -3.31 7.54
N PHE A 2 11.56 -4.11 6.90
CA PHE A 2 10.11 -3.89 7.00
C PHE A 2 9.69 -3.84 8.48
N PRO A 3 8.70 -3.01 8.86
CA PRO A 3 8.24 -2.96 10.23
C PRO A 3 7.91 -4.37 10.70
N LYS A 4 8.47 -4.79 11.84
CA LYS A 4 8.07 -6.02 12.53
C LYS A 4 6.56 -5.94 12.75
N ARG A 5 5.77 -6.59 11.88
CA ARG A 5 4.30 -6.73 11.86
C ARG A 5 3.67 -6.55 10.47
N THR A 6 4.41 -6.33 9.37
CA THR A 6 3.86 -6.61 8.03
C THR A 6 3.60 -8.10 7.90
N GLY A 7 2.46 -8.56 8.44
CA GLY A 7 1.79 -9.77 7.97
C GLY A 7 1.71 -9.69 6.46
N CYS A 8 2.02 -10.80 5.81
CA CYS A 8 2.29 -10.94 4.39
C CYS A 8 1.52 -9.94 3.52
N PRO A 9 2.18 -9.10 2.70
CA PRO A 9 1.47 -8.31 1.70
C PRO A 9 0.66 -9.28 0.82
N MET A 10 -0.66 -9.16 0.82
CA MET A 10 -1.54 -10.10 0.13
C MET A 10 -1.96 -9.62 -1.27
N VAL A 11 -1.95 -8.32 -1.48
CA VAL A 11 -2.57 -7.66 -2.63
C VAL A 11 -1.79 -6.40 -2.97
N LEU A 12 -1.76 -6.06 -4.26
CA LEU A 12 -1.05 -4.91 -4.78
C LEU A 12 -1.98 -4.07 -5.64
N ALA A 13 -1.85 -2.75 -5.52
CA ALA A 13 -2.41 -1.79 -6.46
C ALA A 13 -1.31 -0.84 -6.94
N LEU A 14 -1.29 -0.53 -8.24
CA LEU A 14 -0.38 0.44 -8.83
C LEU A 14 -1.17 1.67 -9.24
N ASN A 15 -0.59 2.85 -9.05
CA ASN A 15 -1.11 4.05 -9.70
C ASN A 15 -0.87 3.99 -11.23
N LYS A 16 -1.58 4.82 -11.98
CA LYS A 16 -1.57 4.94 -13.45
C LYS A 16 -0.17 5.15 -14.01
N THR A 17 0.63 5.93 -13.31
CA THR A 17 2.02 6.23 -13.72
C THR A 17 3.02 5.14 -13.30
N ARG A 18 2.57 4.11 -12.57
CA ARG A 18 3.38 3.00 -12.05
C ARG A 18 4.56 3.47 -11.19
N THR A 19 4.42 4.63 -10.57
CA THR A 19 5.42 5.24 -9.67
C THR A 19 5.15 4.92 -8.20
N LYS A 20 3.94 4.48 -7.87
CA LYS A 20 3.51 4.14 -6.50
C LYS A 20 2.85 2.78 -6.49
N LEU A 21 3.30 1.92 -5.56
CA LEU A 21 2.77 0.59 -5.29
C LEU A 21 2.15 0.58 -3.90
N PHE A 22 0.87 0.27 -3.81
CA PHE A 22 0.10 0.15 -2.58
C PHE A 22 -0.06 -1.32 -2.25
N THR A 23 0.09 -1.67 -0.98
CA THR A 23 -0.18 -3.02 -0.48
C THR A 23 -0.83 -2.94 0.87
N THR A 24 -1.68 -3.91 1.19
CA THR A 24 -2.04 -4.13 2.58
C THR A 24 -0.78 -4.51 3.36
N ALA A 25 -0.66 -3.98 4.57
CA ALA A 25 0.56 -4.03 5.37
C ALA A 25 0.22 -4.22 6.84
N GLY A 26 0.49 -5.44 7.33
CA GLY A 26 0.28 -5.78 8.73
C GLY A 26 -1.18 -5.90 9.13
N VAL A 27 -1.45 -5.78 10.43
CA VAL A 27 -2.77 -6.07 10.99
C VAL A 27 -3.82 -5.05 10.54
N ASN A 28 -3.43 -3.77 10.40
CA ASN A 28 -4.38 -2.65 10.23
C ASN A 28 -3.92 -1.58 9.22
N GLY A 29 -3.02 -1.90 8.28
CA GLY A 29 -2.32 -0.87 7.50
C GLY A 29 -2.37 -1.06 5.99
N ILE A 30 -2.11 0.04 5.29
CA ILE A 30 -1.68 0.07 3.90
C ILE A 30 -0.26 0.64 3.89
N ALA A 31 0.64 0.02 3.14
CA ALA A 31 1.95 0.59 2.86
C ALA A 31 1.99 1.06 1.41
N VAL A 32 2.73 2.15 1.19
CA VAL A 32 2.98 2.72 -0.13
C VAL A 32 4.48 2.67 -0.39
N PHE A 33 4.86 2.23 -1.58
CA PHE A 33 6.24 2.17 -2.03
C PHE A 33 6.45 3.02 -3.27
N GLU A 34 7.57 3.71 -3.33
CA GLU A 34 7.99 4.38 -4.57
C GLU A 34 8.67 3.38 -5.50
N VAL A 35 8.10 3.24 -6.68
CA VAL A 35 8.66 2.43 -7.76
C VAL A 35 9.59 3.32 -8.57
N ARG A 36 10.88 3.00 -8.55
CA ARG A 36 11.88 3.70 -9.37
C ARG A 36 11.53 3.51 -10.84
N GLN A 37 11.62 4.59 -11.63
CA GLN A 37 11.31 4.54 -13.06
C GLN A 37 12.12 3.47 -13.80
N ASP A 38 13.40 3.34 -13.46
CA ASP A 38 14.29 2.35 -14.07
C ASP A 38 13.87 0.91 -13.78
N ASP A 39 13.07 0.67 -12.73
CA ASP A 39 12.65 -0.66 -12.32
C ASP A 39 11.26 -1.04 -12.83
N GLN A 40 10.54 -0.12 -13.48
CA GLN A 40 9.21 -0.39 -14.01
C GLN A 40 9.26 -1.45 -15.12
N GLY A 41 8.48 -2.53 -14.95
CA GLY A 41 8.39 -3.63 -15.93
C GLY A 41 9.57 -4.60 -15.90
N LYS A 42 10.55 -4.42 -15.00
CA LYS A 42 11.64 -5.39 -14.81
C LYS A 42 11.20 -6.54 -13.90
N VAL A 43 11.58 -7.76 -14.27
CA VAL A 43 11.57 -8.91 -13.36
C VAL A 43 12.91 -8.92 -12.63
N VAL A 44 12.91 -8.58 -11.35
CA VAL A 44 14.14 -8.50 -10.54
C VAL A 44 14.28 -9.78 -9.72
N ALA A 45 15.40 -10.50 -9.88
CA ALA A 45 15.68 -11.77 -9.19
C ALA A 45 16.52 -11.60 -7.90
N GLY A 46 16.50 -10.41 -7.29
CA GLY A 46 17.34 -10.06 -6.13
C GLY A 46 16.59 -10.10 -4.79
N THR A 47 17.34 -10.15 -3.69
CA THR A 47 16.81 -10.07 -2.31
C THR A 47 16.62 -8.63 -1.80
N GLU A 48 17.15 -7.65 -2.53
CA GLU A 48 17.05 -6.23 -2.16
C GLU A 48 15.70 -5.65 -2.58
N PRO A 49 15.03 -4.89 -1.70
CA PRO A 49 13.81 -4.18 -2.07
C PRO A 49 14.08 -3.19 -3.22
N VAL A 50 13.31 -3.32 -4.29
CA VAL A 50 13.40 -2.47 -5.49
C VAL A 50 12.66 -1.14 -5.28
N CYS A 51 11.75 -1.11 -4.30
CA CYS A 51 10.93 0.05 -3.99
C CYS A 51 11.24 0.56 -2.59
N SER A 52 11.32 1.89 -2.44
CA SER A 52 11.57 2.51 -1.14
C SER A 52 10.29 2.44 -0.29
N PRO A 53 10.36 1.99 0.97
CA PRO A 53 9.23 2.08 1.87
C PRO A 53 8.92 3.55 2.14
N VAL A 54 7.67 3.96 1.88
CA VAL A 54 7.20 5.28 2.30
C VAL A 54 6.42 5.16 3.59
N ASN A 55 6.26 6.29 4.28
CA ASN A 55 5.61 6.46 5.57
C ASN A 55 4.58 5.37 5.85
N VAL A 56 4.93 4.52 6.81
CA VAL A 56 3.98 3.61 7.42
C VAL A 56 3.17 4.47 8.36
N GLU A 57 2.12 5.10 7.85
CA GLU A 57 1.10 5.60 8.74
C GLU A 57 0.40 4.39 9.36
N THR A 58 0.87 3.99 10.53
CA THR A 58 0.01 3.33 11.51
C THR A 58 -0.96 4.37 12.02
N MET A 59 -1.93 4.79 11.18
CA MET A 59 -3.11 5.46 11.70
C MET A 59 -3.82 4.41 12.56
N GLN A 60 -3.63 4.50 13.87
CA GLN A 60 -4.50 3.80 14.81
C GLN A 60 -5.85 4.49 14.76
N THR A 61 -6.72 4.14 13.79
CA THR A 61 -8.20 4.36 13.76
C THR A 61 -8.76 3.97 12.39
N PRO A 62 -10.02 3.48 12.33
CA PRO A 62 -10.32 2.13 11.89
C PRO A 62 -10.18 1.95 10.36
N LEU A 63 -9.00 1.51 9.92
CA LEU A 63 -8.90 0.76 8.67
C LEU A 63 -9.50 -0.65 8.81
N GLY A 64 -10.33 -0.91 9.83
CA GLY A 64 -10.79 -2.25 10.18
C GLY A 64 -9.65 -3.18 10.62
N ASP A 65 -9.96 -4.47 10.67
CA ASP A 65 -9.01 -5.53 11.03
C ASP A 65 -8.80 -6.46 9.83
N PHE A 66 -7.54 -6.76 9.56
CA PHE A 66 -7.07 -7.59 8.45
C PHE A 66 -7.51 -7.06 7.08
N PRO A 67 -6.91 -5.95 6.62
CA PRO A 67 -7.16 -5.43 5.27
C PRO A 67 -6.70 -6.46 4.24
N ALA A 68 -7.66 -6.98 3.47
CA ALA A 68 -7.43 -8.11 2.56
C ALA A 68 -7.38 -7.70 1.08
N TRP A 69 -7.89 -6.51 0.76
CA TRP A 69 -7.93 -5.98 -0.59
C TRP A 69 -7.60 -4.50 -0.59
N VAL A 70 -6.93 -4.00 -1.63
CA VAL A 70 -6.66 -2.57 -1.81
C VAL A 70 -6.96 -2.14 -3.25
N THR A 71 -7.54 -0.96 -3.41
CA THR A 71 -7.76 -0.33 -4.73
C THR A 71 -7.62 1.18 -4.64
N ILE A 72 -7.49 1.84 -5.78
CA ILE A 72 -7.31 3.29 -5.92
C ILE A 72 -8.43 3.80 -6.82
N ASP A 73 -9.01 4.96 -6.51
CA ASP A 73 -9.96 5.58 -7.43
C ASP A 73 -9.30 6.04 -8.74
N ASN A 74 -10.13 6.33 -9.73
CA ASN A 74 -9.65 6.80 -11.02
C ASN A 74 -9.03 8.21 -10.94
N ALA A 75 -9.36 9.01 -9.92
CA ALA A 75 -8.74 10.31 -9.71
C ALA A 75 -7.34 10.20 -9.06
N GLU A 76 -7.02 9.05 -8.48
CA GLU A 76 -5.82 8.80 -7.67
C GLU A 76 -5.73 9.66 -6.40
N GLU A 77 -6.89 10.06 -5.87
CA GLU A 77 -7.03 10.84 -4.65
C GLU A 77 -7.43 9.97 -3.45
N HIS A 78 -7.95 8.76 -3.70
CA HIS A 78 -8.42 7.87 -2.65
C HIS A 78 -7.93 6.44 -2.83
N VAL A 79 -7.54 5.83 -1.70
CA VAL A 79 -7.22 4.41 -1.58
C VAL A 79 -8.29 3.76 -0.71
N TYR A 80 -8.85 2.65 -1.19
CA TYR A 80 -9.86 1.89 -0.48
C TYR A 80 -9.29 0.55 -0.04
N THR A 81 -9.69 0.12 1.15
CA THR A 81 -9.39 -1.24 1.64
C THR A 81 -10.66 -1.94 2.12
N ALA A 82 -10.74 -3.24 1.82
CA ALA A 82 -11.76 -4.13 2.37
C ALA A 82 -11.18 -4.89 3.57
N ASN A 83 -11.89 -4.82 4.70
CA ASN A 83 -11.39 -5.27 5.99
C ASN A 83 -12.10 -6.57 6.37
N PHE A 84 -11.36 -7.67 6.32
CA PHE A 84 -11.95 -9.00 6.32
C PHE A 84 -12.63 -9.34 7.64
N PHE A 85 -11.98 -9.07 8.79
CA PHE A 85 -12.54 -9.46 10.08
C PHE A 85 -13.60 -8.50 10.61
N THR A 86 -13.52 -7.21 10.24
CA THR A 86 -14.52 -6.22 10.67
C THR A 86 -15.72 -6.12 9.73
N GLN A 87 -15.67 -6.71 8.53
CA GLN A 87 -16.72 -6.63 7.52
C GLN A 87 -17.05 -5.17 7.12
N THR A 88 -16.02 -4.33 7.07
CA THR A 88 -16.12 -2.91 6.72
C THR A 88 -15.23 -2.59 5.52
N MET A 89 -15.44 -1.40 4.94
CA MET A 89 -14.48 -0.77 4.04
C MET A 89 -13.97 0.52 4.65
N SER A 90 -12.72 0.85 4.34
CA SER A 90 -12.11 2.13 4.73
C SER A 90 -11.61 2.87 3.51
N CYS A 91 -11.67 4.20 3.57
CA CYS A 91 -11.22 5.10 2.52
C CYS A 91 -10.15 6.01 3.11
N LEU A 92 -9.00 6.06 2.47
CA LEU A 92 -7.91 6.98 2.79
C LEU A 92 -7.80 7.97 1.66
N ARG A 93 -7.72 9.25 2.00
CA ARG A 93 -7.25 10.25 1.06
C ARG A 93 -5.74 10.06 0.90
N PHE A 94 -5.25 10.16 -0.32
CA PHE A 94 -3.84 10.04 -0.65
C PHE A 94 -3.38 11.26 -1.45
N ASP A 95 -2.31 11.88 -0.99
CA ASP A 95 -1.56 12.91 -1.70
C ASP A 95 -0.28 12.30 -2.30
N PRO A 96 -0.21 12.15 -3.64
CA PRO A 96 0.93 11.54 -4.31
C PRO A 96 2.24 12.33 -4.17
N LEU A 97 2.17 13.61 -3.84
CA LEU A 97 3.35 14.46 -3.67
C LEU A 97 3.97 14.28 -2.29
N THR A 98 3.16 14.05 -1.27
CA THR A 98 3.62 13.94 0.12
C THR A 98 3.63 12.52 0.65
N ASN A 99 3.03 11.56 -0.10
CA ASN A 99 2.80 10.19 0.31
C ASN A 99 2.07 10.11 1.67
N LYS A 100 1.08 10.97 1.85
CA LYS A 100 0.23 11.06 3.05
C LYS A 100 -1.23 10.92 2.69
#